data_AF-A0A7C1VYK2-F1
#
_entry.id   AF-A0A7C1VYK2-F1
#
_cell.length_a   1.000
_cell.length_b   1.000
_cell.length_c   1.000
_cell.angle_alpha   90.00
_cell.angle_beta   90.00
_cell.angle_gamma   90.00
#
_symmetry.space_group_name_H-M   'P 1'
#
loop_
_entity.id
_entity.type
_entity.pdbx_description
1 polymer ?
#
loop_
_entity_poly.entity_id
_entity_poly.type
_entity_poly.pdbx_seq_one_letter_code
_entity_poly.pdbx_strand_id
1 'polypeptide(L)'
;MIYSALDSILFWLWFLLIIGSTYYLMRTTQQDNISVAFKGLFSYRLLLPVLVIVAISSIRASLIFIPPSQVGVVISFISENGVRDKPIKAGRRWLVPWLEEVVFYPIGLQTYTMSGKSLEGQKIGDDSITARTKDGKEVHVDCSIIFKIDSDKVIELHKMWQDRYVDEFVRPVLRSVIRTEISQYTVTDVNGDKRRKMETAFKTNLERIITKNGLVFDAFFLRNLAFSDKYVDSIEMKQLAEAEAEAEAKAIVIKAKAEAQAQAILKGEIPPQSSLISPECRCKPNE
;
A
#
# COMPACT_ATOMS: atom_id res chain seq x y z
N MET A 1 24.98 -20.09 8.97
CA MET A 1 26.34 -20.68 9.07
C MET A 1 26.37 -22.17 8.77
N ILE A 2 25.61 -23.03 9.45
CA ILE A 2 25.64 -24.49 9.22
C ILE A 2 25.28 -24.88 7.76
N TYR A 3 24.27 -24.20 7.19
CA TYR A 3 23.85 -24.40 5.79
C TYR A 3 24.98 -24.10 4.80
N SER A 4 25.69 -22.98 5.00
CA SER A 4 26.82 -22.57 4.15
C SER A 4 27.99 -23.54 4.24
N ALA A 5 28.32 -24.05 5.43
CA ALA A 5 29.39 -25.04 5.58
C ALA A 5 29.04 -26.37 4.90
N LEU A 6 27.79 -26.83 5.03
CA LEU A 6 27.35 -28.09 4.43
C LEU A 6 27.22 -27.98 2.90
N ASP A 7 26.83 -26.83 2.37
CA ASP A 7 26.83 -26.56 0.93
C ASP A 7 28.25 -26.54 0.37
N SER A 8 29.21 -25.94 1.08
CA SER A 8 30.62 -25.99 0.69
C SER A 8 31.17 -27.42 0.68
N ILE A 9 30.84 -28.23 1.69
CA ILE A 9 31.26 -29.65 1.73
C ILE A 9 30.64 -30.43 0.58
N LEU A 10 29.34 -30.29 0.33
CA LEU A 10 28.66 -30.93 -0.80
C LEU A 10 29.25 -30.51 -2.15
N PHE A 11 29.57 -29.23 -2.31
CA PHE A 11 30.24 -28.73 -3.51
C PHE A 11 31.58 -29.43 -3.74
N TRP A 12 32.43 -29.54 -2.71
CA TRP A 12 33.70 -30.25 -2.82
C TRP A 12 33.54 -31.75 -3.07
N LEU A 13 32.53 -32.39 -2.47
CA LEU A 13 32.22 -33.80 -2.71
C LEU A 13 31.81 -34.05 -4.17
N TRP A 14 30.94 -33.20 -4.74
CA TRP A 14 30.59 -33.25 -6.15
C TRP A 14 31.79 -32.97 -7.06
N PHE A 15 32.61 -31.96 -6.71
CA PHE A 15 33.80 -31.60 -7.47
C PHE A 15 34.82 -32.75 -7.52
N LEU A 16 35.12 -33.37 -6.38
CA LEU A 16 36.03 -34.51 -6.31
C LEU A 16 35.47 -35.74 -7.03
N LEU A 17 34.16 -35.98 -6.96
CA LEU A 17 33.52 -37.07 -7.71
C LEU A 17 33.65 -36.84 -9.21
N ILE A 18 33.39 -35.62 -9.70
CA ILE A 18 33.51 -35.28 -11.12
C ILE A 18 34.96 -35.46 -11.57
N ILE A 19 35.95 -34.96 -10.81
CA ILE A 19 37.38 -35.14 -11.13
C ILE A 19 37.78 -36.61 -11.12
N GLY A 20 37.35 -37.38 -10.12
CA GLY A 20 37.63 -38.81 -10.02
C GLY A 20 37.02 -39.59 -11.19
N SER A 21 35.80 -39.23 -11.58
CA SER A 21 35.09 -39.83 -12.72
C SER A 21 35.73 -39.46 -14.06
N THR A 22 36.14 -38.21 -14.26
CA THR A 22 36.82 -37.78 -15.50
C THR A 22 38.21 -38.38 -15.60
N TYR A 23 38.96 -38.45 -14.49
CA TYR A 23 40.25 -39.14 -14.44
C TYR A 23 40.12 -40.63 -14.75
N TYR A 24 39.12 -41.30 -14.17
CA TYR A 24 38.82 -42.70 -14.46
C TYR A 24 38.50 -42.89 -15.95
N LEU A 25 37.61 -42.07 -16.52
CA LEU A 25 37.28 -42.12 -17.94
C LEU A 25 38.51 -41.90 -18.83
N MET A 26 39.30 -40.87 -18.58
CA MET A 26 40.50 -40.54 -19.38
C MET A 26 41.55 -41.64 -19.32
N ARG A 27 41.72 -42.30 -18.16
CA ARG A 27 42.60 -43.46 -18.03
C ARG A 27 42.06 -44.66 -18.80
N THR A 28 40.76 -44.94 -18.72
CA THR A 28 40.15 -46.09 -19.42
C THR A 28 40.09 -45.90 -20.93
N THR A 29 39.92 -44.67 -21.45
CA THR A 29 39.97 -44.41 -22.90
C THR A 29 41.38 -44.46 -23.48
N GLN A 30 42.41 -44.21 -22.66
CA GLN A 30 43.80 -44.38 -23.08
C GLN A 30 44.26 -45.85 -23.09
N GLN A 31 43.68 -46.70 -22.25
CA GLN A 31 44.09 -48.10 -22.11
C GLN A 31 43.18 -49.10 -22.84
N ASP A 32 41.87 -48.82 -22.95
CA ASP A 32 40.85 -49.71 -23.50
C ASP A 32 39.94 -49.00 -24.54
N ASN A 33 39.14 -49.78 -25.27
CA ASN A 33 38.10 -49.26 -26.16
C ASN A 33 37.05 -48.42 -25.41
N ILE A 34 36.54 -47.36 -26.05
CA ILE A 34 35.52 -46.43 -25.53
C ILE A 34 34.29 -47.16 -24.94
N SER A 35 33.92 -48.30 -25.50
CA SER A 35 32.80 -49.12 -25.02
C SER A 35 32.99 -49.70 -23.61
N VAL A 36 34.23 -49.91 -23.16
CA VAL A 36 34.54 -50.39 -21.79
C VAL A 36 34.45 -49.24 -20.80
N ALA A 37 34.89 -48.03 -21.20
CA ALA A 37 34.74 -46.81 -20.40
C ALA A 37 33.26 -46.50 -20.11
N PHE A 38 32.37 -46.67 -21.09
CA PHE A 38 30.92 -46.51 -20.91
C PHE A 38 30.32 -47.56 -19.95
N LYS A 39 30.74 -48.83 -20.01
CA LYS A 39 30.29 -49.84 -19.05
C LYS A 39 30.82 -49.58 -17.63
N GLY A 40 32.01 -48.98 -17.52
CA GLY A 40 32.62 -48.57 -16.26
C GLY A 40 31.83 -47.48 -15.52
N LEU A 41 31.18 -46.56 -16.23
CA LEU A 41 30.30 -45.53 -15.64
C LEU A 41 29.12 -46.13 -14.85
N PHE A 42 28.60 -47.27 -15.30
CA PHE A 42 27.51 -48.00 -14.64
C PHE A 42 28.02 -49.05 -13.65
N SER A 43 29.33 -49.06 -13.33
CA SER A 43 29.88 -49.93 -12.31
C SER A 43 29.49 -49.47 -10.91
N TYR A 44 29.28 -50.42 -9.99
CA TYR A 44 28.94 -50.14 -8.60
C TYR A 44 29.95 -49.20 -7.89
N ARG A 45 31.21 -49.17 -8.36
CA ARG A 45 32.28 -48.31 -7.84
C ARG A 45 32.02 -46.81 -8.05
N LEU A 46 31.30 -46.44 -9.11
CA LEU A 46 30.92 -45.04 -9.39
C LEU A 46 29.47 -44.78 -9.00
N LEU A 47 28.56 -45.75 -9.18
CA LEU A 47 27.15 -45.58 -8.82
C LEU A 47 26.92 -45.43 -7.31
N LEU A 48 27.62 -46.19 -6.47
CA LEU A 48 27.43 -46.14 -5.03
C LEU A 48 27.83 -44.78 -4.42
N PRO A 49 29.00 -44.19 -4.70
CA PRO A 49 29.31 -42.85 -4.19
C PRO A 49 28.41 -41.76 -4.77
N VAL A 50 28.01 -41.86 -6.05
CA VAL A 50 27.01 -40.93 -6.63
C VAL A 50 25.70 -41.00 -5.87
N LEU A 51 25.18 -42.21 -5.63
CA LEU A 51 23.93 -42.41 -4.92
C LEU A 51 23.98 -41.90 -3.48
N VAL A 52 25.10 -42.11 -2.77
CA VAL A 52 25.32 -41.57 -1.42
C VAL A 52 25.34 -40.04 -1.44
N ILE A 53 26.06 -39.42 -2.37
CA ILE A 53 26.11 -37.95 -2.46
C ILE A 53 24.73 -37.39 -2.82
N VAL A 54 24.01 -37.99 -3.76
CA VAL A 54 22.64 -37.60 -4.14
C VAL A 54 21.68 -37.73 -2.95
N ALA A 55 21.81 -38.79 -2.14
CA ALA A 55 21.00 -38.97 -0.93
C ALA A 55 21.28 -37.86 0.11
N ILE A 56 22.56 -37.54 0.36
CA ILE A 56 22.95 -36.46 1.26
C ILE A 56 22.47 -35.10 0.72
N SER A 57 22.62 -34.85 -0.58
CA SER A 57 22.12 -33.64 -1.24
C SER A 57 20.60 -33.52 -1.11
N SER A 58 19.86 -34.62 -1.26
CA SER A 58 18.39 -34.63 -1.12
C SER A 58 17.94 -34.32 0.30
N ILE A 59 18.58 -34.93 1.32
CA ILE A 59 18.30 -34.65 2.74
C ILE A 59 18.59 -33.17 3.06
N ARG A 60 19.70 -32.65 2.53
CA ARG A 60 20.09 -31.26 2.75
C ARG A 60 19.13 -30.27 2.09
N ALA A 61 18.71 -30.55 0.86
CA ALA A 61 17.77 -29.70 0.14
C ALA A 61 16.37 -29.76 0.78
N SER A 62 16.04 -30.86 1.46
CA SER A 62 14.76 -31.05 2.14
C SER A 62 14.56 -30.16 3.37
N LEU A 63 15.64 -29.75 4.02
CA LEU A 63 15.59 -28.88 5.19
C LEU A 63 15.58 -27.41 4.76
N ILE A 64 14.41 -26.78 4.82
CA ILE A 64 14.28 -25.33 4.65
C ILE A 64 14.11 -24.63 5.99
N PHE A 65 14.55 -23.38 6.04
CA PHE A 65 14.25 -22.47 7.14
C PHE A 65 13.30 -21.37 6.65
N ILE A 66 12.12 -21.31 7.25
CA ILE A 66 11.13 -20.26 6.98
C ILE A 66 11.31 -19.14 8.02
N PRO A 67 11.58 -17.89 7.61
CA PRO A 67 11.70 -16.76 8.53
C PRO A 67 10.43 -16.52 9.35
N PRO A 68 10.54 -15.95 10.57
CA PRO A 68 9.37 -15.64 11.41
C PRO A 68 8.44 -14.57 10.81
N SER A 69 8.91 -13.80 9.83
CA SER A 69 8.11 -12.77 9.14
C SER A 69 7.27 -13.32 7.98
N GLN A 70 7.35 -14.62 7.69
CA GLN A 70 6.73 -15.22 6.51
C GLN A 70 6.01 -16.54 6.84
N VAL A 71 5.05 -16.88 5.99
CA VAL A 71 4.37 -18.18 5.95
C VAL A 71 4.56 -18.78 4.55
N GLY A 72 4.76 -20.10 4.50
CA GLY A 72 4.95 -20.83 3.24
C GLY A 72 3.68 -21.54 2.79
N VAL A 73 3.27 -21.32 1.54
CA VAL A 73 2.30 -22.16 0.84
C VAL A 73 3.08 -23.18 0.02
N VAL A 74 2.80 -24.47 0.22
CA VAL A 74 3.52 -25.55 -0.46
C VAL A 74 2.70 -26.10 -1.60
N ILE A 75 3.20 -25.90 -2.81
CA ILE A 75 2.71 -26.49 -4.03
C ILE A 75 3.32 -27.88 -4.12
N SER A 76 2.51 -28.92 -4.24
CA SER A 76 2.95 -30.32 -4.19
C SER A 76 2.35 -31.09 -5.36
N PHE A 77 3.19 -31.75 -6.16
CA PHE A 77 2.74 -32.59 -7.29
C PHE A 77 1.94 -33.82 -6.85
N ILE A 78 2.13 -34.28 -5.61
CA ILE A 78 1.46 -35.48 -5.07
C ILE A 78 0.11 -35.14 -4.42
N SER A 79 -0.13 -33.88 -4.04
CA SER A 79 -1.37 -33.48 -3.36
C SER A 79 -2.53 -33.46 -4.36
N GLU A 80 -3.70 -33.99 -3.98
CA GLU A 80 -4.90 -34.01 -4.82
C GLU A 80 -5.31 -32.62 -5.33
N ASN A 81 -5.06 -31.59 -4.52
CA ASN A 81 -5.39 -30.20 -4.84
C ASN A 81 -4.20 -29.40 -5.42
N GLY A 82 -3.08 -30.06 -5.73
CA GLY A 82 -1.83 -29.43 -6.17
C GLY A 82 -1.13 -28.54 -5.11
N VAL A 83 -1.74 -28.39 -3.94
CA VAL A 83 -1.26 -27.60 -2.80
C VAL A 83 -1.54 -28.39 -1.52
N ARG A 84 -0.66 -28.30 -0.51
CA ARG A 84 -0.93 -28.90 0.81
C ARG A 84 -2.09 -28.19 1.51
N ASP A 85 -2.92 -28.91 2.24
CA ASP A 85 -4.11 -28.35 2.92
C ASP A 85 -3.78 -27.41 4.09
N LYS A 86 -2.55 -27.48 4.63
CA LYS A 86 -2.11 -26.66 5.76
C LYS A 86 -0.91 -25.79 5.38
N PRO A 87 -0.94 -24.49 5.71
CA PRO A 87 0.17 -23.62 5.46
C PRO A 87 1.30 -23.93 6.44
N ILE A 88 2.53 -23.75 5.98
CA ILE A 88 3.70 -24.02 6.80
C ILE A 88 4.12 -22.74 7.51
N LYS A 89 3.97 -22.75 8.83
CA LYS A 89 4.41 -21.68 9.73
C LYS A 89 5.93 -21.67 9.89
N ALA A 90 6.46 -20.52 10.32
CA ALA A 90 7.88 -20.26 10.53
C ALA A 90 8.62 -21.36 11.30
N GLY A 91 9.92 -21.49 11.02
CA GLY A 91 10.81 -22.48 11.63
C GLY A 91 11.40 -23.45 10.61
N ARG A 92 12.05 -24.50 11.15
CA ARG A 92 12.67 -25.56 10.34
C ARG A 92 11.62 -26.58 9.93
N ARG A 93 11.54 -26.85 8.64
CA ARG A 93 10.50 -27.68 8.04
C ARG A 93 11.11 -28.58 6.97
N TRP A 94 10.51 -29.75 6.84
CA TRP A 94 10.91 -30.78 5.89
C TRP A 94 10.02 -30.68 4.65
N LEU A 95 10.66 -30.59 3.48
CA LEU A 95 10.01 -30.49 2.16
C LEU A 95 10.69 -31.45 1.21
N VAL A 96 9.99 -31.95 0.21
CA VAL A 96 10.60 -32.81 -0.82
C VAL A 96 10.96 -31.93 -2.02
N PRO A 97 12.24 -31.54 -2.21
CA PRO A 97 12.62 -30.46 -3.14
C PRO A 97 12.22 -30.70 -4.60
N TRP A 98 12.14 -31.97 -4.99
CA TRP A 98 11.82 -32.39 -6.36
C TRP A 98 10.31 -32.45 -6.64
N LEU A 99 9.50 -32.48 -5.59
CA LEU A 99 8.04 -32.69 -5.68
C LEU A 99 7.25 -31.55 -5.04
N GLU A 100 7.94 -30.63 -4.36
CA GLU A 100 7.34 -29.58 -3.57
C GLU A 100 8.09 -28.27 -3.74
N GLU A 101 7.33 -27.21 -4.01
CA GLU A 101 7.81 -25.84 -4.11
C GLU A 101 7.12 -24.98 -3.05
N VAL A 102 7.85 -24.03 -2.47
CA VAL A 102 7.31 -23.14 -1.43
C VAL A 102 7.24 -21.71 -1.94
N VAL A 103 6.03 -21.15 -1.90
CA VAL A 103 5.79 -19.72 -2.14
C VAL A 103 5.67 -19.02 -0.79
N PHE A 104 6.49 -17.99 -0.58
CA PHE A 104 6.55 -17.24 0.67
C PHE A 104 5.60 -16.04 0.64
N TYR A 105 4.86 -15.89 1.74
CA TYR A 105 3.95 -14.78 1.97
C TYR A 105 4.35 -14.01 3.23
N PRO A 106 4.45 -12.67 3.17
CA PRO A 106 4.72 -11.86 4.36
C PRO A 106 3.49 -11.82 5.28
N ILE A 107 3.68 -12.17 6.56
CA ILE A 107 2.62 -12.10 7.59
C ILE A 107 2.67 -10.80 8.40
N GLY A 108 3.68 -9.95 8.14
CA GLY A 108 3.79 -8.63 8.73
C GLY A 108 2.70 -7.67 8.22
N LEU A 109 2.59 -6.52 8.90
CA LEU A 109 1.75 -5.42 8.44
C LEU A 109 2.29 -4.87 7.12
N GLN A 110 1.37 -4.65 6.19
CA GLN A 110 1.63 -4.10 4.88
C GLN A 110 0.78 -2.86 4.69
N THR A 111 1.37 -1.84 4.06
CA THR A 111 0.69 -0.58 3.78
C THR A 111 0.55 -0.41 2.28
N TYR A 112 -0.69 -0.31 1.81
CA TYR A 112 -1.00 0.08 0.44
C TYR A 112 -1.52 1.52 0.41
N THR A 113 -0.94 2.35 -0.45
CA THR A 113 -1.25 3.79 -0.55
C THR A 113 -1.65 4.15 -1.97
N MET A 114 -2.78 4.83 -2.08
CA MET A 114 -3.29 5.46 -3.29
C MET A 114 -3.18 6.98 -3.10
N SER A 115 -2.38 7.65 -3.93
CA SER A 115 -2.12 9.09 -3.82
C SER A 115 -1.97 9.69 -5.21
N GLY A 116 -2.45 10.92 -5.40
CA GLY A 116 -2.24 11.68 -6.63
C GLY A 116 -0.81 12.23 -6.76
N LYS A 117 0.00 12.16 -5.71
CA LYS A 117 1.40 12.56 -5.76
C LYS A 117 2.27 11.42 -6.30
N SER A 118 2.99 11.69 -7.39
CA SER A 118 3.79 10.71 -8.15
C SER A 118 4.86 9.93 -7.37
N LEU A 119 5.24 10.38 -6.15
CA LEU A 119 6.29 9.77 -5.32
C LEU A 119 5.78 9.14 -4.01
N GLU A 120 4.48 9.24 -3.70
CA GLU A 120 3.94 8.71 -2.43
C GLU A 120 3.18 7.38 -2.60
N GLY A 121 2.75 7.05 -3.82
CA GLY A 121 2.03 5.82 -4.15
C GLY A 121 2.93 4.66 -4.58
N GLN A 122 2.38 3.44 -4.61
CA GLN A 122 3.09 2.27 -5.14
C GLN A 122 3.06 2.19 -6.68
N LYS A 123 2.18 2.96 -7.34
CA LYS A 123 2.12 3.09 -8.80
C LYS A 123 2.73 4.42 -9.22
N ILE A 124 3.36 4.42 -10.40
CA ILE A 124 3.92 5.63 -11.00
C ILE A 124 2.78 6.45 -11.61
N GLY A 125 2.67 7.72 -11.21
CA GLY A 125 1.65 8.66 -11.68
C GLY A 125 0.56 8.94 -10.65
N ASP A 126 -0.56 9.48 -11.11
CA ASP A 126 -1.73 9.76 -10.27
C ASP A 126 -2.49 8.45 -9.97
N ASP A 127 -2.34 7.95 -8.75
CA ASP A 127 -3.10 6.80 -8.23
C ASP A 127 -4.23 7.25 -7.29
N SER A 128 -4.63 8.52 -7.32
CA SER A 128 -5.76 9.00 -6.53
C SER A 128 -7.07 8.35 -6.98
N ILE A 129 -8.02 8.30 -6.05
CA ILE A 129 -9.36 7.80 -6.33
C ILE A 129 -10.25 8.97 -6.73
N THR A 130 -10.59 9.04 -8.02
CA THR A 130 -11.63 9.94 -8.51
C THR A 130 -13.01 9.38 -8.16
N ALA A 131 -13.79 10.16 -7.40
CA ALA A 131 -15.18 9.86 -7.01
C ALA A 131 -16.09 11.08 -7.23
N ARG A 132 -17.41 10.86 -7.22
CA ARG A 132 -18.40 11.92 -7.28
C ARG A 132 -19.23 11.94 -6.01
N THR A 133 -19.42 13.13 -5.44
CA THR A 133 -20.29 13.36 -4.29
C THR A 133 -21.76 13.26 -4.70
N LYS A 134 -22.66 13.22 -3.71
CA LYS A 134 -24.11 13.21 -3.91
C LYS A 134 -24.61 14.38 -4.76
N ASP A 135 -23.96 15.54 -4.66
CA ASP A 135 -24.28 16.76 -5.44
C ASP A 135 -23.63 16.76 -6.84
N GLY A 136 -23.03 15.64 -7.25
CA GLY A 136 -22.39 15.47 -8.55
C GLY A 136 -21.06 16.19 -8.70
N LYS A 137 -20.41 16.62 -7.61
CA LYS A 137 -19.08 17.24 -7.67
C LYS A 137 -17.99 16.18 -7.65
N GLU A 138 -16.97 16.39 -8.47
CA GLU A 138 -15.83 15.48 -8.57
C GLU A 138 -14.81 15.77 -7.47
N VAL A 139 -14.33 14.70 -6.83
CA VAL A 139 -13.32 14.72 -5.77
C VAL A 139 -12.23 13.69 -6.04
N HIS A 140 -10.99 14.07 -5.73
CA HIS A 140 -9.81 13.23 -5.72
C HIS A 140 -9.47 12.86 -4.29
N VAL A 141 -9.34 11.56 -4.02
CA VAL A 141 -9.12 11.04 -2.68
C VAL A 141 -7.81 10.29 -2.61
N ASP A 142 -6.97 10.71 -1.66
CA ASP A 142 -5.74 10.01 -1.29
C ASP A 142 -5.99 9.24 0.00
N CYS A 143 -5.59 7.98 0.03
CA CYS A 143 -5.79 7.13 1.18
C CYS A 143 -4.72 6.05 1.33
N SER A 144 -4.61 5.53 2.55
CA SER A 144 -3.74 4.41 2.87
C SER A 144 -4.51 3.37 3.66
N ILE A 145 -4.23 2.10 3.40
CA ILE A 145 -4.75 0.98 4.15
C ILE A 145 -3.60 0.14 4.70
N ILE A 146 -3.72 -0.24 5.97
CA ILE A 146 -2.83 -1.18 6.62
C ILE A 146 -3.59 -2.49 6.83
N PHE A 147 -2.98 -3.58 6.37
CA PHE A 147 -3.53 -4.92 6.50
C PHE A 147 -2.39 -5.94 6.66
N LYS A 148 -2.71 -7.18 7.01
CA LYS A 148 -1.77 -8.31 7.00
C LYS A 148 -2.46 -9.55 6.44
N ILE A 149 -1.69 -10.54 6.01
CA ILE A 149 -2.24 -11.81 5.55
C ILE A 149 -2.65 -12.64 6.78
N ASP A 150 -3.85 -13.23 6.74
CA ASP A 150 -4.23 -14.24 7.72
C ASP A 150 -3.45 -15.54 7.43
N SER A 151 -2.59 -15.92 8.37
CA SER A 151 -1.73 -17.10 8.22
C SER A 151 -2.52 -18.40 8.04
N ASP A 152 -3.74 -18.48 8.56
CA ASP A 152 -4.54 -19.69 8.48
C ASP A 152 -5.34 -19.76 7.17
N LYS A 153 -5.56 -18.61 6.48
CA LYS A 153 -6.27 -18.51 5.19
C LYS A 153 -5.37 -18.24 3.99
N VAL A 154 -4.04 -18.23 4.17
CA VAL A 154 -3.08 -17.92 3.11
C VAL A 154 -3.17 -18.87 1.90
N ILE A 155 -3.61 -20.12 2.09
CA ILE A 155 -3.82 -21.06 0.97
C ILE A 155 -4.97 -20.58 0.06
N GLU A 156 -6.07 -20.12 0.65
CA GLU A 156 -7.20 -19.58 -0.12
C GLU A 156 -6.79 -18.31 -0.87
N LEU A 157 -6.02 -17.44 -0.20
CA LEU A 157 -5.44 -16.25 -0.81
C LEU A 157 -4.54 -16.62 -2.00
N HIS A 158 -3.68 -17.64 -1.84
CA HIS A 158 -2.81 -18.12 -2.91
C HIS A 158 -3.61 -18.68 -4.09
N LYS A 159 -4.65 -19.48 -3.84
CA LYS A 159 -5.49 -20.06 -4.89
C LYS A 159 -6.25 -18.99 -5.68
N MET A 160 -6.73 -17.93 -5.00
CA MET A 160 -7.53 -16.88 -5.66
C MET A 160 -6.68 -15.81 -6.33
N TRP A 161 -5.64 -15.32 -5.66
CA TRP A 161 -4.94 -14.09 -6.05
C TRP A 161 -3.43 -14.24 -6.17
N GLN A 162 -2.86 -15.31 -5.62
CA GLN A 162 -1.41 -15.53 -5.61
C GLN A 162 -0.66 -14.31 -5.02
N ASP A 163 0.34 -13.78 -5.73
CA ASP A 163 1.10 -12.58 -5.41
C ASP A 163 0.37 -11.28 -5.81
N ARG A 164 -0.69 -11.38 -6.63
CA ARG A 164 -1.43 -10.23 -7.19
C ARG A 164 -2.53 -9.68 -6.28
N TYR A 165 -2.69 -10.21 -5.07
CA TYR A 165 -3.75 -9.80 -4.14
C TYR A 165 -3.76 -8.30 -3.81
N VAL A 166 -2.63 -7.60 -3.87
CA VAL A 166 -2.61 -6.15 -3.67
C VAL A 166 -3.24 -5.42 -4.86
N ASP A 167 -2.79 -5.75 -6.07
CA ASP A 167 -3.18 -5.07 -7.31
C ASP A 167 -4.56 -5.47 -7.83
N GLU A 168 -4.95 -6.74 -7.67
CA GLU A 168 -6.20 -7.30 -8.22
C GLU A 168 -7.33 -7.39 -7.18
N PHE A 169 -7.03 -7.35 -5.89
CA PHE A 169 -8.03 -7.42 -4.83
C PHE A 169 -8.07 -6.17 -3.95
N VAL A 170 -7.01 -5.86 -3.20
CA VAL A 170 -7.01 -4.76 -2.22
C VAL A 170 -7.30 -3.43 -2.91
N ARG A 171 -6.56 -3.12 -3.98
CA ARG A 171 -6.70 -1.85 -4.70
C ARG A 171 -8.09 -1.66 -5.34
N PRO A 172 -8.65 -2.61 -6.11
CA PRO A 172 -10.00 -2.46 -6.68
C PRO A 172 -11.10 -2.36 -5.62
N VAL A 173 -11.01 -3.14 -4.53
CA VAL A 173 -11.96 -3.07 -3.41
C VAL A 173 -11.91 -1.70 -2.75
N LEU A 174 -10.71 -1.20 -2.46
CA LEU A 174 -10.51 0.11 -1.86
C LEU A 174 -11.12 1.22 -2.73
N ARG A 175 -10.83 1.21 -4.03
CA ARG A 175 -11.38 2.16 -5.01
C ARG A 175 -12.90 2.09 -5.09
N SER A 176 -13.47 0.88 -5.08
CA SER A 176 -14.91 0.65 -5.15
C SER A 176 -15.63 1.18 -3.91
N VAL A 177 -15.20 0.75 -2.71
CA VAL A 177 -15.80 1.16 -1.44
C VAL A 177 -15.73 2.68 -1.29
N ILE A 178 -14.58 3.29 -1.59
CA ILE A 178 -14.41 4.73 -1.46
C ILE A 178 -15.38 5.49 -2.38
N ARG A 179 -15.51 5.07 -3.64
CA ARG A 179 -16.47 5.67 -4.58
C ARG A 179 -17.92 5.51 -4.11
N THR A 180 -18.28 4.35 -3.60
CA THR A 180 -19.64 4.07 -3.13
C THR A 180 -20.01 4.91 -1.91
N GLU A 181 -19.17 5.00 -0.88
CA GLU A 181 -19.54 5.81 0.30
C GLU A 181 -19.55 7.30 -0.02
N ILE A 182 -18.56 7.82 -0.78
CA ILE A 182 -18.50 9.26 -1.10
C ILE A 182 -19.75 9.72 -1.84
N SER A 183 -20.31 8.86 -2.71
CA SER A 183 -21.53 9.17 -3.45
C SER A 183 -22.76 9.44 -2.57
N GLN A 184 -22.71 9.06 -1.29
CA GLN A 184 -23.79 9.28 -0.32
C GLN A 184 -23.68 10.63 0.40
N TYR A 185 -22.53 11.30 0.34
CA TYR A 185 -22.25 12.55 1.05
C TYR A 185 -22.21 13.74 0.10
N THR A 186 -22.66 14.91 0.59
CA THR A 186 -22.55 16.19 -0.11
C THR A 186 -21.13 16.76 0.01
N VAL A 187 -20.81 17.79 -0.77
CA VAL A 187 -19.51 18.48 -0.66
C VAL A 187 -19.27 19.06 0.74
N THR A 188 -20.31 19.62 1.34
CA THR A 188 -20.24 20.20 2.69
C THR A 188 -20.07 19.13 3.77
N ASP A 189 -20.67 17.96 3.60
CA ASP A 189 -20.58 16.85 4.55
C ASP A 189 -19.17 16.25 4.62
N VAL A 190 -18.49 16.18 3.48
CA VAL A 190 -17.17 15.57 3.36
C VAL A 190 -16.08 16.40 4.05
N ASN A 191 -16.21 17.74 4.03
CA ASN A 191 -15.28 18.66 4.71
C ASN A 191 -15.72 19.09 6.10
N GLY A 192 -16.98 18.85 6.48
CA GLY A 192 -17.56 19.28 7.75
C GLY A 192 -17.76 18.17 8.77
N ASP A 193 -18.82 18.29 9.55
CA ASP A 193 -19.08 17.49 10.76
C ASP A 193 -19.27 15.99 10.51
N LYS A 194 -19.60 15.60 9.27
CA LYS A 194 -19.86 14.19 8.92
C LYS A 194 -18.61 13.43 8.47
N ARG A 195 -17.46 14.09 8.33
CA ARG A 195 -16.20 13.43 7.92
C ARG A 195 -15.85 12.23 8.79
N ARG A 196 -15.97 12.36 10.12
CA ARG A 196 -15.67 11.26 11.05
C ARG A 196 -16.63 10.08 10.91
N LYS A 197 -17.91 10.35 10.61
CA LYS A 197 -18.90 9.29 10.34
C LYS A 197 -18.57 8.57 9.04
N MET A 198 -18.21 9.30 8.00
CA MET A 198 -17.76 8.75 6.72
C MET A 198 -16.50 7.87 6.89
N GLU A 199 -15.49 8.33 7.63
CA GLU A 199 -14.27 7.55 7.93
C GLU A 199 -14.59 6.24 8.66
N THR A 200 -15.54 6.27 9.60
CA THR A 200 -16.01 5.08 10.31
C THR A 200 -16.73 4.10 9.37
N ALA A 201 -17.52 4.61 8.43
CA ALA A 201 -18.19 3.80 7.42
C ALA A 201 -17.19 3.11 6.48
N PHE A 202 -16.17 3.85 6.00
CA PHE A 202 -15.07 3.26 5.22
C PHE A 202 -14.40 2.12 5.98
N LYS A 203 -13.98 2.37 7.23
CA LYS A 203 -13.33 1.37 8.07
C LYS A 203 -14.17 0.10 8.18
N THR A 204 -15.44 0.25 8.55
CA THR A 204 -16.36 -0.88 8.79
C THR A 204 -16.59 -1.70 7.53
N ASN A 205 -16.77 -1.04 6.38
CA ASN A 205 -17.04 -1.71 5.11
C ASN A 205 -15.78 -2.40 4.55
N LEU A 206 -14.62 -1.73 4.64
CA LEU A 206 -13.33 -2.32 4.24
C LEU A 206 -12.98 -3.52 5.12
N GLU A 207 -13.09 -3.39 6.44
CA GLU A 207 -12.82 -4.47 7.39
C GLU A 207 -13.65 -5.72 7.07
N ARG A 208 -14.95 -5.55 6.81
CA ARG A 208 -15.86 -6.65 6.46
C ARG A 208 -15.42 -7.38 5.19
N ILE A 209 -15.09 -6.65 4.13
CA ILE A 209 -14.74 -7.24 2.82
C ILE A 209 -13.36 -7.90 2.89
N ILE A 210 -12.37 -7.22 3.48
CA ILE A 210 -10.99 -7.70 3.57
C ILE A 210 -10.90 -8.96 4.43
N THR A 211 -11.56 -8.97 5.59
CA THR A 211 -11.58 -10.13 6.52
C THR A 211 -12.24 -11.36 5.92
N LYS A 212 -13.25 -11.16 5.05
CA LYS A 212 -13.91 -12.26 4.35
C LYS A 212 -12.98 -12.97 3.37
N ASN A 213 -11.99 -12.28 2.81
CA ASN A 213 -11.12 -12.76 1.73
C ASN A 213 -9.72 -13.17 2.19
N GLY A 214 -9.52 -13.46 3.49
CA GLY A 214 -8.27 -14.04 3.98
C GLY A 214 -7.18 -13.02 4.34
N LEU A 215 -7.53 -11.74 4.43
CA LEU A 215 -6.66 -10.68 4.93
C LEU A 215 -7.19 -10.16 6.27
N VAL A 216 -6.32 -9.73 7.17
CA VAL A 216 -6.72 -9.07 8.42
C VAL A 216 -6.58 -7.57 8.24
N PHE A 217 -7.69 -6.86 8.44
CA PHE A 217 -7.72 -5.41 8.43
C PHE A 217 -7.12 -4.85 9.73
N ASP A 218 -6.29 -3.81 9.63
CA ASP A 218 -5.68 -3.14 10.79
C ASP A 218 -6.15 -1.69 10.90
N ALA A 219 -5.87 -0.88 9.87
CA ALA A 219 -6.22 0.53 9.86
C ALA A 219 -6.48 1.07 8.45
N PHE A 220 -7.27 2.14 8.39
CA PHE A 220 -7.51 2.92 7.18
C PHE A 220 -7.30 4.39 7.50
N PHE A 221 -6.58 5.09 6.63
CA PHE A 221 -6.28 6.51 6.74
C PHE A 221 -6.76 7.25 5.50
N LEU A 222 -7.71 8.15 5.70
CA LEU A 222 -8.09 9.15 4.71
C LEU A 222 -7.08 10.30 4.78
N ARG A 223 -6.18 10.39 3.79
CA ARG A 223 -5.05 11.33 3.83
C ARG A 223 -5.45 12.71 3.34
N ASN A 224 -6.03 12.77 2.16
CA ASN A 224 -6.39 14.01 1.50
C ASN A 224 -7.67 13.82 0.69
N LEU A 225 -8.44 14.90 0.60
CA LEU A 225 -9.61 14.97 -0.24
C LEU A 225 -9.62 16.34 -0.91
N ALA A 226 -9.28 16.34 -2.19
CA ALA A 226 -9.23 17.53 -3.03
C ALA A 226 -10.43 17.56 -3.98
N PHE A 227 -10.93 18.75 -4.29
CA PHE A 227 -11.90 18.92 -5.37
C PHE A 227 -11.19 19.05 -6.70
N SER A 228 -11.90 18.83 -7.80
CA SER A 228 -11.34 19.14 -9.12
C SER A 228 -11.05 20.63 -9.26
N ASP A 229 -9.96 20.97 -9.97
CA ASP A 229 -9.52 22.36 -10.18
C ASP A 229 -10.67 23.24 -10.70
N LYS A 230 -11.47 22.70 -11.65
CA LYS A 230 -12.66 23.38 -12.19
C LYS A 230 -13.67 23.80 -11.13
N TYR A 231 -13.86 23.01 -10.07
CA TYR A 231 -14.77 23.36 -8.99
C TYR A 231 -14.16 24.44 -8.11
N VAL A 232 -12.88 24.31 -7.77
CA VAL A 232 -12.14 25.31 -6.98
C VAL A 232 -12.20 26.67 -7.67
N ASP A 233 -11.85 26.73 -8.95
CA ASP A 233 -11.92 27.94 -9.77
C ASP A 233 -13.32 28.56 -9.74
N SER A 234 -14.38 27.74 -9.86
CA SER A 234 -15.75 28.23 -9.86
C SER A 234 -16.20 28.80 -8.51
N ILE A 235 -15.67 28.30 -7.40
CA ILE A 235 -15.93 28.81 -6.06
C ILE A 235 -15.18 30.12 -5.85
N GLU A 236 -13.91 30.19 -6.26
CA GLU A 236 -13.11 31.41 -6.19
C GLU A 236 -13.74 32.54 -7.01
N MET A 237 -14.19 32.26 -8.24
CA MET A 237 -14.90 33.25 -9.07
C MET A 237 -16.21 33.73 -8.43
N LYS A 238 -17.00 32.83 -7.82
CA LYS A 238 -18.23 33.22 -7.12
C LYS A 238 -17.95 34.08 -5.90
N GLN A 239 -16.95 33.70 -5.10
CA GLN A 239 -16.56 34.47 -3.92
C GLN A 239 -16.05 35.86 -4.29
N LEU A 240 -15.29 35.97 -5.39
CA LEU A 240 -14.85 37.27 -5.90
C LEU A 240 -16.03 38.14 -6.33
N ALA A 241 -16.96 37.60 -7.11
CA ALA A 241 -18.15 38.34 -7.57
C ALA A 241 -19.07 38.76 -6.42
N GLU A 242 -19.24 37.90 -5.40
CA GLU A 242 -20.00 38.23 -4.20
C GLU A 242 -19.31 39.32 -3.37
N ALA A 243 -17.98 39.26 -3.23
CA ALA A 243 -17.20 40.29 -2.53
C ALA A 243 -17.23 41.65 -3.24
N GLU A 244 -17.15 41.66 -4.57
CA GLU A 244 -17.29 42.88 -5.39
C GLU A 244 -18.68 43.49 -5.24
N ALA A 245 -19.74 42.67 -5.36
CA ALA A 245 -21.12 43.13 -5.17
C ALA A 245 -21.36 43.70 -3.76
N GLU A 246 -20.80 43.08 -2.72
CA GLU A 246 -20.90 43.58 -1.35
C GLU A 246 -20.13 44.91 -1.17
N ALA A 247 -18.95 45.03 -1.79
CA ALA A 247 -18.16 46.26 -1.77
C ALA A 247 -18.88 47.43 -2.46
N GLU A 248 -19.48 47.19 -3.62
CA GLU A 248 -20.28 48.18 -4.35
C GLU A 248 -21.52 48.61 -3.54
N ALA A 249 -22.25 47.65 -2.97
CA ALA A 249 -23.41 47.93 -2.14
C ALA A 249 -23.03 48.79 -0.91
N LYS A 250 -21.92 48.48 -0.24
CA LYS A 250 -21.38 49.28 0.86
C LYS A 250 -20.98 50.68 0.38
N ALA A 251 -20.34 50.80 -0.78
CA ALA A 251 -19.94 52.09 -1.35
C ALA A 251 -21.16 52.98 -1.64
N ILE A 252 -22.25 52.42 -2.16
CA ILE A 252 -23.51 53.16 -2.39
C ILE A 252 -24.11 53.64 -1.08
N VAL A 253 -24.17 52.79 -0.05
CA VAL A 253 -24.69 53.17 1.28
C VAL A 253 -23.82 54.27 1.91
N ILE A 254 -22.50 54.19 1.79
CA ILE A 254 -21.58 55.21 2.31
C ILE A 254 -21.79 56.54 1.56
N LYS A 255 -21.91 56.50 0.22
CA LYS A 255 -22.20 57.70 -0.59
C LYS A 255 -23.54 58.34 -0.20
N ALA A 256 -24.61 57.56 -0.12
CA ALA A 256 -25.92 58.05 0.27
C ALA A 256 -25.93 58.66 1.69
N LYS A 257 -25.22 58.05 2.65
CA LYS A 257 -25.04 58.61 3.99
C LYS A 257 -24.24 59.91 3.97
N ALA A 258 -23.19 60.00 3.18
CA ALA A 258 -22.38 61.22 3.04
C ALA A 258 -23.19 62.37 2.44
N GLU A 259 -24.00 62.10 1.41
CA GLU A 259 -24.90 63.10 0.79
C GLU A 259 -25.99 63.56 1.77
N ALA A 260 -26.61 62.63 2.50
CA ALA A 260 -27.61 62.97 3.51
C ALA A 260 -27.02 63.83 4.65
N GLN A 261 -25.81 63.50 5.12
CA GLN A 261 -25.09 64.31 6.10
C GLN A 261 -24.75 65.71 5.56
N ALA A 262 -24.29 65.80 4.31
CA ALA A 262 -24.00 67.09 3.68
C ALA A 262 -25.25 67.98 3.56
N GLN A 263 -26.40 67.40 3.18
CA GLN A 263 -27.67 68.14 3.13
C GLN A 263 -28.14 68.59 4.53
N ALA A 264 -27.96 67.76 5.56
CA ALA A 264 -28.34 68.11 6.93
C ALA A 264 -27.45 69.22 7.53
N ILE A 265 -26.15 69.24 7.19
CA ILE A 265 -25.25 70.35 7.54
C ILE A 265 -25.69 71.66 6.85
N LEU A 266 -26.04 71.60 5.56
CA LEU A 266 -26.50 72.77 4.80
C LEU A 266 -27.85 73.33 5.30
N LYS A 267 -28.75 72.47 5.78
CA LYS A 267 -30.03 72.89 6.38
C LYS A 267 -29.91 73.43 7.82
N GLY A 268 -28.70 73.42 8.39
CA GLY A 268 -28.42 73.98 9.72
C GLY A 268 -28.89 73.10 10.89
N GLU A 269 -29.26 71.84 10.66
CA GLU A 269 -29.75 70.92 11.70
C GLU A 269 -28.62 70.19 12.45
N ILE A 270 -27.38 70.27 11.97
CA ILE A 270 -26.20 69.66 12.59
C ILE A 270 -25.12 70.73 12.78
N PRO A 271 -24.71 71.08 14.03
CA PRO A 271 -23.59 72.00 14.24
C PRO A 271 -22.28 71.37 13.72
N PRO A 272 -21.38 72.15 13.09
CA PRO A 272 -20.10 71.63 12.62
C PRO A 272 -19.31 71.03 13.80
N GLN A 273 -18.68 69.87 13.59
CA GLN A 273 -17.92 69.09 14.60
C GLN A 273 -16.69 69.81 15.19
N SER A 274 -16.56 71.14 15.07
CA SER A 274 -15.49 71.91 15.71
C SER A 274 -15.62 72.05 17.24
N SER A 275 -16.61 71.41 17.88
CA SER A 275 -16.85 71.52 19.33
C SER A 275 -16.48 70.28 20.18
N LEU A 276 -15.91 69.20 19.61
CA LEU A 276 -15.46 68.03 20.39
C LEU A 276 -13.94 67.91 20.60
N ILE A 277 -13.18 68.98 20.35
CA ILE A 277 -11.86 69.13 20.98
C ILE A 277 -12.08 69.87 22.30
N SER A 278 -12.60 69.18 23.32
CA SER A 278 -12.47 69.68 24.69
C SER A 278 -11.00 69.58 25.10
N PRO A 279 -10.35 70.68 25.52
CA PRO A 279 -9.01 70.62 26.07
C PRO A 279 -9.08 70.08 27.51
N GLU A 280 -9.16 68.77 27.68
CA GLU A 280 -8.75 68.12 28.93
C GLU A 280 -7.23 67.93 28.96
N CYS A 281 -6.50 69.04 28.80
CA CYS A 281 -5.17 69.21 29.36
C CYS A 281 -5.32 69.94 30.69
N ARG A 282 -5.82 69.25 31.72
CA ARG A 282 -5.68 69.73 33.10
C ARG A 282 -4.37 69.18 33.65
N CYS A 283 -3.30 69.94 33.46
CA CYS A 283 -2.10 69.83 34.29
C CYS A 283 -2.54 69.94 35.76
N LYS A 284 -2.35 68.88 36.55
CA LYS A 284 -2.30 69.03 38.01
C LYS A 284 -0.88 69.45 38.38
N PRO A 285 -0.72 70.53 39.17
CA PRO A 285 0.57 70.93 39.71
C PRO A 285 0.95 70.03 40.89
N ASN A 286 2.27 69.92 41.07
CA ASN A 286 3.00 69.26 42.14
C ASN A 286 2.39 69.39 43.54
N GLU A 287 2.39 68.27 44.27
CA GLU A 287 2.88 68.12 45.65
C GLU A 287 3.37 66.68 45.86
#